data_AF-K1R957-F1
#
_entry.id   AF-K1R957-F1
#
_cell.length_a   1.000
_cell.length_b   1.000
_cell.length_c   1.000
_cell.angle_alpha   90.00
_cell.angle_beta   90.00
_cell.angle_gamma   90.00
#
_symmetry.space_group_name_H-M   'P 1'
#
loop_
_entity.id
_entity.type
_entity.pdbx_description
1 polymer ?
#
loop_
_entity_poly.entity_id
_entity_poly.type
_entity_poly.pdbx_seq_one_letter_code
_entity_poly.pdbx_strand_id
1 'polypeptide(L)'
;MAPVPFHRTNVHDSENKKEEEESTQEDGKIPSFTVLLHGSLKVEGMVALAHVAENWYGILYSWADSKKKSNLMLSLLEPGPEPVSWIGNIKNLAPISDFVEPPYGEDDNKTPFPIRPAEKHSYAQSCVVWIKPSGLQELNRLRRAALSFGFHDLFEAMASMLDRECTMLPGSAHPDAALQLTHAANVLRNEMATDIAQMFMWQNEIKCYSANIIVYQFV
;
A
#
# COMPACT_ATOMS: atom_id res chain seq x y z
N MET A 1 2.64 -38.47 47.40
CA MET A 1 3.02 -37.28 48.19
C MET A 1 1.92 -36.25 48.00
N ALA A 2 1.06 -36.07 49.00
CA ALA A 2 -0.05 -35.11 48.94
C ALA A 2 0.42 -33.73 49.44
N PRO A 3 -0.13 -32.60 48.96
CA PRO A 3 0.24 -31.28 49.45
C PRO A 3 -0.45 -30.95 50.78
N VAL A 4 0.30 -30.32 51.67
CA VAL A 4 -0.09 -29.89 53.03
C VAL A 4 -0.85 -28.55 52.97
N PRO A 5 -1.91 -28.30 53.77
CA PRO A 5 -2.63 -27.02 53.74
C PRO A 5 -1.91 -25.96 54.57
N PHE A 6 -1.66 -24.79 53.97
CA PHE A 6 -1.16 -23.61 54.69
C PHE A 6 -2.32 -22.88 55.39
N HIS A 7 -2.23 -22.76 56.71
CA HIS A 7 -3.15 -21.99 57.54
C HIS A 7 -3.10 -20.49 57.20
N ARG A 8 -4.28 -19.90 57.00
CA ARG A 8 -4.47 -18.46 56.85
C ARG A 8 -4.61 -17.83 58.25
N THR A 9 -3.62 -17.06 58.69
CA THR A 9 -3.75 -16.18 59.86
C THR A 9 -4.20 -14.79 59.38
N ASN A 10 -5.47 -14.44 59.66
CA ASN A 10 -6.02 -13.10 59.51
C ASN A 10 -5.67 -12.29 60.77
N VAL A 11 -4.77 -11.29 60.70
CA VAL A 11 -4.79 -10.12 61.60
C VAL A 11 -4.14 -8.92 60.88
N HIS A 12 -4.83 -7.77 60.93
CA HIS A 12 -4.44 -6.40 60.53
C HIS A 12 -4.54 -6.01 59.04
N ASP A 13 -5.73 -5.52 58.63
CA ASP A 13 -6.01 -5.00 57.28
C ASP A 13 -6.89 -3.72 57.28
N SER A 14 -7.10 -3.11 58.46
CA SER A 14 -8.10 -2.05 58.66
C SER A 14 -7.51 -0.63 58.79
N GLU A 15 -6.25 -0.49 59.20
CA GLU A 15 -5.58 0.82 59.31
C GLU A 15 -4.90 1.21 58.00
N ASN A 16 -4.27 0.26 57.30
CA ASN A 16 -3.59 0.49 56.02
C ASN A 16 -4.54 0.92 54.88
N LYS A 17 -5.83 0.53 54.96
CA LYS A 17 -6.85 0.90 53.97
C LYS A 17 -7.32 2.35 54.04
N LYS A 18 -7.29 2.97 55.23
CA LYS A 18 -7.72 4.36 55.39
C LYS A 18 -6.64 5.34 54.90
N GLU A 19 -5.38 5.01 55.15
CA GLU A 19 -4.25 5.82 54.69
C GLU A 19 -4.10 5.76 53.15
N GLU A 20 -4.31 4.60 52.52
CA GLU A 20 -4.29 4.44 51.06
C GLU A 20 -5.44 5.16 50.32
N GLU A 21 -6.63 5.24 50.92
CA GLU A 21 -7.80 5.94 50.35
C GLU A 21 -7.71 7.47 50.49
N GLU A 22 -7.08 7.99 51.56
CA GLU A 22 -6.81 9.42 51.71
C GLU A 22 -5.69 9.89 50.76
N SER A 23 -4.62 9.10 50.59
CA SER A 23 -3.51 9.46 49.69
C SER A 23 -3.93 9.53 48.22
N THR A 24 -4.84 8.64 47.79
CA THR A 24 -5.34 8.65 46.40
C THR A 24 -6.29 9.81 46.08
N GLN A 25 -6.96 10.40 47.08
CA GLN A 25 -7.86 11.53 46.87
C GLN A 25 -7.11 12.87 46.68
N GLU A 26 -5.93 13.03 47.27
CA GLU A 26 -5.08 14.21 47.02
C GLU A 26 -4.38 14.11 45.66
N ASP A 27 -3.88 12.92 45.30
CA ASP A 27 -3.24 12.68 44.01
C ASP A 27 -4.18 12.93 42.82
N GLY A 28 -5.48 12.66 42.98
CA GLY A 28 -6.49 12.94 41.96
C GLY A 28 -6.71 14.43 41.65
N LYS A 29 -6.21 15.35 42.49
CA LYS A 29 -6.29 16.82 42.28
C LYS A 29 -5.04 17.37 41.62
N ILE A 30 -3.96 16.60 41.56
CA ILE A 30 -2.69 17.03 40.97
C ILE A 30 -2.79 16.88 39.44
N PRO A 31 -2.48 17.93 38.66
CA PRO A 31 -2.45 17.82 37.21
C PRO A 31 -1.45 16.75 36.75
N SER A 32 -1.91 15.79 35.96
CA SER A 32 -1.07 14.73 35.40
C SER A 32 -0.91 14.91 33.90
N PHE A 33 0.35 14.95 33.43
CA PHE A 33 0.66 15.00 31.99
C PHE A 33 0.05 13.81 31.23
N THR A 34 0.01 12.63 31.84
CA THR A 34 -0.57 11.42 31.23
C THR A 34 -2.07 11.60 30.96
N VAL A 35 -2.79 12.31 31.84
CA VAL A 35 -4.22 12.61 31.66
C VAL A 35 -4.42 13.62 30.52
N LEU A 36 -3.58 14.67 30.47
CA LEU A 36 -3.61 15.67 29.40
C LEU A 36 -3.31 15.02 28.03
N LEU A 37 -2.19 14.30 27.93
CA LEU A 37 -1.75 13.66 26.69
C LEU A 37 -2.78 12.64 26.21
N HIS A 38 -3.33 11.82 27.11
CA HIS A 38 -4.42 10.89 26.78
C HIS A 38 -5.62 11.61 26.15
N GLY A 39 -6.07 12.69 26.79
CA GLY A 39 -7.19 13.50 26.30
C GLY A 39 -6.93 14.09 24.92
N SER A 40 -5.77 14.71 24.72
CA SER A 40 -5.39 15.33 23.45
C SER A 40 -5.28 14.32 22.32
N LEU A 41 -4.57 13.20 22.52
CA LEU A 41 -4.44 12.16 21.48
C LEU A 41 -5.80 11.58 21.09
N LYS A 42 -6.70 11.41 22.06
CA LYS A 42 -8.06 10.91 21.81
C LYS A 42 -8.91 11.89 21.01
N VAL A 43 -8.87 13.18 21.35
CA VAL A 43 -9.68 14.22 20.69
C VAL A 43 -9.20 14.46 19.27
N GLU A 44 -7.89 14.57 19.09
CA GLU A 44 -7.28 14.84 17.78
C GLU A 44 -7.19 13.59 16.89
N GLY A 45 -7.46 12.40 17.43
CA GLY A 45 -7.25 11.14 16.70
C GLY A 45 -5.79 10.89 16.32
N MET A 46 -4.86 11.47 17.08
CA MET A 46 -3.42 11.41 16.84
C MET A 46 -2.73 10.37 17.73
N VAL A 47 -1.47 10.11 17.42
CA VAL A 47 -0.57 9.28 18.21
C VAL A 47 0.74 10.04 18.48
N ALA A 48 1.45 9.66 19.54
CA ALA A 48 2.77 10.22 19.84
C ALA A 48 3.85 9.16 19.65
N LEU A 49 4.86 9.48 18.84
CA LEU A 49 6.04 8.64 18.69
C LEU A 49 6.94 8.79 19.93
N ALA A 50 7.34 7.67 20.53
CA ALA A 50 8.18 7.61 21.72
C ALA A 50 9.51 6.94 21.39
N HIS A 51 10.62 7.57 21.78
CA HIS A 51 11.94 6.96 21.74
C HIS A 51 12.12 6.07 22.96
N VAL A 52 12.36 4.77 22.75
CA VAL A 52 12.46 3.76 23.81
C VAL A 52 13.93 3.46 24.10
N ALA A 53 14.72 3.19 23.07
CA ALA A 53 16.16 2.95 23.12
C ALA A 53 16.81 3.24 21.76
N GLU A 54 18.11 3.00 21.64
CA GLU A 54 18.82 3.15 20.37
C GLU A 54 18.17 2.32 19.26
N ASN A 55 17.74 3.00 18.18
CA ASN A 55 17.00 2.40 17.07
C ASN A 55 15.74 1.65 17.50
N TRP A 56 15.10 2.06 18.60
CA TRP A 56 13.88 1.42 19.07
C TRP A 56 12.86 2.46 19.50
N TYR A 57 11.68 2.37 18.90
CA TYR A 57 10.62 3.34 19.04
C TYR A 57 9.31 2.65 19.40
N GLY A 58 8.40 3.40 19.99
CA GLY A 58 7.04 2.97 20.28
C GLY A 58 6.03 4.06 19.95
N ILE A 59 4.75 3.72 19.98
CA ILE A 59 3.65 4.62 19.71
C ILE A 59 2.76 4.68 20.94
N LEU A 60 2.57 5.89 21.46
CA LEU A 60 1.60 6.22 22.49
C LEU A 60 0.28 6.64 21.83
N TYR A 61 -0.83 6.05 22.28
CA TYR A 61 -2.15 6.34 21.73
C TYR A 61 -3.23 6.11 22.79
N SER A 62 -4.39 6.74 22.60
CA SER A 62 -5.58 6.42 23.40
C SER A 62 -6.22 5.14 22.86
N TRP A 63 -6.45 4.15 23.71
CA TRP A 63 -7.14 2.91 23.36
C TRP A 63 -8.34 2.66 24.27
N ALA A 64 -9.37 2.01 23.72
CA ALA A 64 -10.59 1.71 24.43
C ALA A 64 -11.18 0.37 23.97
N ASP A 65 -11.45 -0.53 24.90
CA ASP A 65 -12.21 -1.77 24.65
C ASP A 65 -13.73 -1.50 24.55
N SER A 66 -14.17 -0.35 25.08
CA SER A 66 -15.56 0.07 25.10
C SER A 66 -15.71 1.58 25.04
N LYS A 67 -16.92 2.07 24.79
CA LYS A 67 -17.21 3.52 24.80
C LYS A 67 -17.06 4.18 26.18
N LYS A 68 -16.95 3.40 27.27
CA LYS A 68 -16.99 3.91 28.65
C LYS A 68 -15.61 4.22 29.24
N LYS A 69 -14.56 3.53 28.80
CA LYS A 69 -13.22 3.68 29.36
C LYS A 69 -12.18 3.62 28.25
N SER A 70 -11.30 4.61 28.25
CA SER A 70 -10.12 4.64 27.39
C SER A 70 -8.90 4.94 28.25
N ASN A 71 -7.77 4.29 27.96
CA ASN A 71 -6.50 4.51 28.65
C ASN A 71 -5.44 4.94 27.64
N LEU A 72 -4.36 5.57 28.13
CA LEU A 72 -3.14 5.72 27.36
C LEU A 72 -2.43 4.37 27.26
N MET A 73 -2.06 3.96 26.06
CA MET A 73 -1.33 2.73 25.79
C MET A 73 -0.05 3.02 25.00
N LEU A 74 0.98 2.21 25.26
CA LEU A 74 2.23 2.17 24.49
C LEU A 74 2.29 0.86 23.72
N SER A 75 2.42 0.94 22.40
CA SER A 75 2.81 -0.20 21.56
C SER A 75 4.27 -0.06 21.14
N LEU A 76 5.07 -1.09 21.40
CA LEU A 76 6.47 -1.13 20.97
C LEU A 76 6.54 -1.58 19.52
N LEU A 77 7.33 -0.87 18.71
CA LEU A 77 7.62 -1.27 17.35
C LEU A 77 8.79 -2.27 17.34
N GLU A 78 9.03 -2.93 16.20
CA GLU A 78 10.24 -3.73 16.04
C GLU A 78 11.49 -2.83 16.16
N PRO A 79 12.56 -3.28 16.82
CA PRO A 79 13.84 -2.56 16.81
C PRO A 79 14.40 -2.47 15.39
N GLY A 80 14.81 -1.28 14.96
CA GLY A 80 15.36 -1.03 13.64
C GLY A 80 15.13 0.41 13.18
N PRO A 81 15.78 0.81 12.06
CA PRO A 81 15.63 2.15 11.51
C PRO A 81 14.25 2.37 10.84
N GLU A 82 13.65 1.33 10.25
CA GLU A 82 12.43 1.42 9.46
C GLU A 82 11.36 0.41 9.93
N PRO A 83 10.91 0.47 11.19
CA PRO A 83 9.96 -0.51 11.71
C PRO A 83 8.56 -0.40 11.07
N VAL A 84 8.28 0.70 10.38
CA VAL A 84 7.02 0.95 9.67
C VAL A 84 7.36 1.40 8.24
N SER A 85 7.15 0.49 7.28
CA SER A 85 7.59 0.67 5.88
C SER A 85 7.03 1.92 5.20
N TRP A 86 5.81 2.34 5.54
CA TRP A 86 5.19 3.52 4.96
C TRP A 86 5.60 4.84 5.61
N ILE A 87 6.24 4.81 6.79
CA ILE A 87 6.86 5.99 7.43
C ILE A 87 8.30 6.16 6.97
N GLY A 88 8.96 5.06 6.59
CA GLY A 88 10.38 5.02 6.27
C GLY A 88 11.25 5.11 7.53
N ASN A 89 12.48 5.60 7.37
CA ASN A 89 13.41 5.74 8.48
C ASN A 89 12.95 6.80 9.48
N ILE A 90 12.67 6.36 10.71
CA ILE A 90 12.18 7.22 11.79
C ILE A 90 13.14 8.37 12.10
N LYS A 91 14.45 8.17 11.93
CA LYS A 91 15.46 9.22 12.15
C LYS A 91 15.38 10.36 11.14
N ASN A 92 14.68 10.17 10.02
CA ASN A 92 14.49 11.19 9.00
C ASN A 92 13.19 11.99 9.20
N LEU A 93 12.39 11.68 10.23
CA LEU A 93 11.24 12.49 10.59
C LEU A 93 11.73 13.83 11.17
N ALA A 94 11.15 14.92 10.68
CA ALA A 94 11.50 16.28 11.09
C ALA A 94 10.24 17.06 11.50
N PRO A 95 10.38 18.06 12.40
CA PRO A 95 9.32 19.02 12.67
C PRO A 95 8.83 19.72 11.40
N ILE A 96 7.54 20.08 11.37
CA ILE A 96 6.93 20.79 10.23
C ILE A 96 7.64 22.12 9.94
N SER A 97 8.20 22.77 10.97
CA SER A 97 8.95 24.03 10.87
C SER A 97 10.21 23.95 10.01
N ASP A 98 10.74 22.75 9.78
CA ASP A 98 11.97 22.55 9.02
C ASP A 98 11.73 22.56 7.50
N PHE A 99 10.46 22.57 7.08
CA PHE A 99 10.04 22.57 5.67
C PHE A 99 9.64 23.97 5.21
N VAL A 100 10.03 24.34 3.99
CA VAL A 100 9.64 25.62 3.37
C VAL A 100 8.14 25.65 3.06
N GLU A 101 7.60 24.54 2.60
CA GLU A 101 6.17 24.34 2.37
C GLU A 101 5.66 23.27 3.34
N PRO A 102 4.58 23.53 4.10
CA PRO A 102 4.03 22.55 5.03
C PRO A 102 3.59 21.27 4.29
N PRO A 103 4.09 20.08 4.67
CA PRO A 103 3.82 18.85 3.93
C PRO A 103 2.34 18.41 3.99
N TYR A 104 1.60 18.91 4.98
CA TYR A 104 0.16 18.69 5.12
C TYR A 104 -0.71 19.74 4.40
N GLY A 105 -0.08 20.79 3.82
CA GLY A 105 -0.76 21.97 3.29
C GLY A 105 -1.31 22.90 4.38
N GLU A 106 -1.73 24.10 3.98
CA GLU A 106 -2.29 25.11 4.91
C GLU A 106 -3.60 24.65 5.58
N ASP A 107 -4.40 23.85 4.87
CA ASP A 107 -5.72 23.38 5.32
C ASP A 107 -5.71 21.92 5.79
N ASP A 108 -4.53 21.31 6.04
CA ASP A 108 -4.37 19.90 6.43
C ASP A 108 -5.05 18.89 5.46
N ASN A 109 -5.04 19.22 4.17
CA ASN A 109 -5.70 18.44 3.12
C ASN A 109 -4.76 17.52 2.34
N LYS A 110 -3.46 17.55 2.65
CA LYS A 110 -2.42 16.70 2.07
C LYS A 110 -1.75 15.91 3.18
N THR A 111 -0.98 14.91 2.78
CA THR A 111 -0.13 14.17 3.71
C THR A 111 1.13 13.71 3.00
N PRO A 112 2.30 13.76 3.66
CA PRO A 112 3.53 13.17 3.14
C PRO A 112 3.52 11.63 3.21
N PHE A 113 2.53 11.03 3.86
CA PHE A 113 2.40 9.60 4.05
C PHE A 113 1.22 9.00 3.28
N PRO A 114 1.27 7.72 2.89
CA PRO A 114 2.39 6.78 3.03
C PRO A 114 3.53 7.10 2.05
N ILE A 115 4.79 6.90 2.49
CA ILE A 115 5.96 6.92 1.61
C ILE A 115 5.82 5.77 0.60
N ARG A 116 5.86 6.12 -0.68
CA ARG A 116 5.76 5.13 -1.75
C ARG A 116 7.10 4.41 -1.92
N PRO A 117 7.11 3.07 -2.00
CA PRO A 117 8.32 2.33 -2.34
C PRO A 117 8.88 2.79 -3.68
N ALA A 118 10.21 2.77 -3.83
CA ALA A 118 10.89 3.15 -5.07
C ALA A 118 10.46 2.25 -6.26
N GLU A 119 10.23 0.96 -5.97
CA GLU A 119 9.75 -0.01 -6.93
C GLU A 119 8.29 -0.35 -6.65
N LYS A 120 7.46 -0.37 -7.69
CA LYS A 120 6.07 -0.79 -7.56
C LYS A 120 6.01 -2.31 -7.43
N HIS A 121 5.23 -2.80 -6.48
CA HIS A 121 4.89 -4.22 -6.44
C HIS A 121 4.20 -4.65 -7.75
N SER A 122 4.27 -5.94 -8.06
CA SER A 122 3.70 -6.53 -9.28
C SER A 122 2.20 -6.26 -9.46
N TYR A 123 1.44 -6.14 -8.38
CA TYR A 123 0.00 -5.81 -8.41
C TYR A 123 -0.28 -4.31 -8.62
N ALA A 124 0.71 -3.45 -8.39
CA ALA A 124 0.66 -2.01 -8.63
C ALA A 124 1.34 -1.60 -9.95
N GLN A 125 1.87 -2.58 -10.70
CA GLN A 125 2.49 -2.41 -12.00
C GLN A 125 1.76 -3.26 -13.05
N SER A 126 1.85 -2.84 -14.32
CA SER A 126 1.48 -3.70 -15.45
C SER A 126 2.33 -4.98 -15.44
N CYS A 127 1.78 -6.11 -15.01
CA CYS A 127 2.40 -7.43 -15.13
C CYS A 127 1.65 -8.30 -16.14
N VAL A 128 2.34 -9.17 -16.88
CA VAL A 128 1.68 -10.06 -17.85
C VAL A 128 0.93 -11.13 -17.06
N VAL A 129 -0.40 -11.20 -17.18
CA VAL A 129 -1.22 -12.23 -16.54
C VAL A 129 -1.95 -13.00 -17.63
N TRP A 130 -1.67 -14.29 -17.75
CA TRP A 130 -2.07 -15.12 -18.91
C TRP A 130 -3.48 -15.73 -18.77
N ILE A 131 -4.24 -15.34 -17.75
CA ILE A 131 -5.47 -16.03 -17.32
C ILE A 131 -6.74 -15.26 -17.74
N LYS A 132 -6.61 -14.03 -18.27
CA LYS A 132 -7.77 -13.21 -18.67
C LYS A 132 -7.73 -12.87 -20.16
N PRO A 133 -8.88 -12.90 -20.86
CA PRO A 133 -8.97 -12.67 -22.30
C PRO A 133 -9.07 -11.17 -22.64
N SER A 134 -8.17 -10.32 -22.15
CA SER A 134 -8.30 -8.86 -22.26
C SER A 134 -7.29 -8.19 -23.20
N GLY A 135 -7.38 -8.45 -24.51
CA GLY A 135 -7.05 -7.53 -25.61
C GLY A 135 -5.64 -6.90 -25.73
N LEU A 136 -5.32 -6.51 -26.98
CA LEU A 136 -4.23 -5.67 -27.53
C LEU A 136 -3.02 -5.23 -26.68
N GLN A 137 -3.20 -4.63 -25.50
CA GLN A 137 -2.06 -4.32 -24.61
C GLN A 137 -1.33 -5.60 -24.20
N GLU A 138 -2.06 -6.72 -24.11
CA GLU A 138 -1.53 -8.04 -23.85
C GLU A 138 -0.59 -8.53 -24.96
N LEU A 139 -0.82 -8.17 -26.23
CA LEU A 139 0.02 -8.62 -27.35
C LEU A 139 1.44 -8.03 -27.27
N ASN A 140 1.55 -6.71 -27.09
CA ASN A 140 2.85 -6.04 -26.92
C ASN A 140 3.53 -6.49 -25.61
N ARG A 141 2.76 -6.75 -24.56
CA ARG A 141 3.29 -7.25 -23.28
C ARG A 141 3.82 -8.69 -23.40
N LEU A 142 3.08 -9.54 -24.09
CA LEU A 142 3.44 -10.92 -24.40
C LEU A 142 4.66 -10.97 -25.31
N ARG A 143 4.73 -10.07 -26.31
CA ARG A 143 5.92 -9.94 -27.16
C ARG A 143 7.16 -9.64 -26.34
N ARG A 144 7.10 -8.61 -25.49
CA ARG A 144 8.22 -8.24 -24.59
C ARG A 144 8.62 -9.40 -23.67
N ALA A 145 7.64 -10.13 -23.11
CA ALA A 145 7.93 -11.29 -22.27
C ALA A 145 8.64 -12.42 -23.04
N ALA A 146 8.13 -12.77 -24.23
CA ALA A 146 8.73 -13.81 -25.07
C ALA A 146 10.17 -13.48 -25.48
N LEU A 147 10.46 -12.20 -25.78
CA LEU A 147 11.83 -11.73 -26.05
C LEU A 147 12.74 -11.88 -24.82
N SER A 148 12.26 -11.49 -23.64
CA SER A 148 13.02 -11.63 -22.39
C SER A 148 13.35 -13.09 -22.06
N PHE A 149 12.50 -14.04 -22.45
CA PHE A 149 12.72 -15.47 -22.25
C PHE A 149 13.43 -16.16 -23.44
N GLY A 150 13.67 -15.45 -24.55
CA GLY A 150 14.24 -16.02 -25.78
C GLY A 150 13.32 -17.00 -26.50
N PHE A 151 12.01 -16.97 -26.25
CA PHE A 151 11.05 -17.93 -26.80
C PHE A 151 10.41 -17.39 -28.09
N HIS A 152 11.19 -17.34 -29.17
CA HIS A 152 10.77 -16.68 -30.42
C HIS A 152 9.71 -17.48 -31.19
N ASP A 153 9.69 -18.80 -31.05
CA ASP A 153 8.69 -19.68 -31.68
C ASP A 153 7.25 -19.34 -31.21
N LEU A 154 7.12 -18.69 -30.05
CA LEU A 154 5.85 -18.21 -29.54
C LEU A 154 5.22 -17.15 -30.48
N PHE A 155 6.01 -16.37 -31.21
CA PHE A 155 5.48 -15.39 -32.17
C PHE A 155 4.75 -16.05 -33.32
N GLU A 156 5.31 -17.12 -33.88
CA GLU A 156 4.67 -17.85 -34.99
C GLU A 156 3.41 -18.59 -34.52
N ALA A 157 3.46 -19.19 -33.33
CA ALA A 157 2.29 -19.83 -32.74
C ALA A 157 1.15 -18.82 -32.51
N MET A 158 1.46 -17.63 -31.97
CA MET A 158 0.49 -16.57 -31.79
C MET A 158 -0.06 -16.04 -33.12
N ALA A 159 0.81 -15.81 -34.11
CA ALA A 159 0.39 -15.32 -35.42
C ALA A 159 -0.58 -16.31 -36.09
N SER A 160 -0.29 -17.61 -35.99
CA SER A 160 -1.16 -18.69 -36.48
C SER A 160 -2.50 -18.75 -35.74
N MET A 161 -2.53 -18.48 -34.43
CA MET A 161 -3.78 -18.37 -33.66
C MET A 161 -4.61 -17.15 -34.10
N LEU A 162 -3.97 -16.00 -34.34
CA LEU A 162 -4.65 -14.80 -34.84
C LEU A 162 -5.24 -15.00 -36.23
N ASP A 163 -4.52 -15.66 -37.15
CA ASP A 163 -5.04 -16.01 -38.47
C ASP A 163 -6.25 -16.93 -38.37
N ARG A 164 -6.18 -17.94 -37.49
CA ARG A 164 -7.32 -18.84 -37.24
C ARG A 164 -8.54 -18.10 -36.71
N GLU A 165 -8.37 -17.24 -35.70
CA GLU A 165 -9.47 -16.43 -35.16
C GLU A 165 -10.06 -15.49 -36.22
N CYS A 166 -9.23 -14.93 -37.11
CA CYS A 166 -9.70 -14.13 -38.23
C CYS A 166 -10.64 -14.91 -39.17
N THR A 167 -10.35 -16.20 -39.43
CA THR A 167 -11.23 -17.06 -40.24
C THR A 167 -12.52 -17.49 -39.54
N MET A 168 -12.56 -17.39 -38.21
CA MET A 168 -13.68 -17.83 -37.36
C MET A 168 -14.57 -16.66 -36.90
N LEU A 169 -14.32 -15.43 -37.39
CA LEU A 169 -15.12 -14.27 -37.04
C LEU A 169 -16.60 -14.46 -37.41
N PRO A 170 -17.55 -14.10 -36.53
CA PRO A 170 -18.96 -14.18 -36.85
C PRO A 170 -19.33 -13.17 -37.95
N GLY A 171 -20.36 -13.47 -38.76
CA GLY A 171 -20.81 -12.56 -39.83
C GLY A 171 -21.35 -11.20 -39.34
N SER A 172 -21.54 -11.03 -38.03
CA SER A 172 -21.89 -9.77 -37.36
C SER A 172 -20.67 -9.00 -36.85
N ALA A 173 -19.45 -9.52 -37.03
CA ALA A 173 -18.22 -8.86 -36.59
C ALA A 173 -17.96 -7.57 -37.38
N HIS A 174 -17.36 -6.59 -36.70
CA HIS A 174 -16.93 -5.36 -37.35
C HIS A 174 -15.86 -5.65 -38.42
N PRO A 175 -15.92 -5.04 -39.62
CA PRO A 175 -14.97 -5.31 -40.70
C PRO A 175 -13.51 -5.04 -40.31
N ASP A 176 -13.27 -4.07 -39.43
CA ASP A 176 -11.92 -3.78 -38.94
C ASP A 176 -11.33 -4.93 -38.11
N ALA A 177 -12.15 -5.79 -37.48
CA ALA A 177 -11.62 -6.88 -36.66
C ALA A 177 -10.72 -7.83 -37.48
N ALA A 178 -11.12 -8.15 -38.70
CA ALA A 178 -10.32 -8.98 -39.62
C ALA A 178 -9.03 -8.27 -40.05
N LEU A 179 -9.12 -6.97 -40.38
CA LEU A 179 -7.96 -6.15 -40.74
C LEU A 179 -6.96 -6.06 -39.60
N GLN A 180 -7.46 -5.89 -38.37
CA GLN A 180 -6.63 -5.89 -37.19
C GLN A 180 -5.99 -7.30 -37.02
N LEU A 181 -6.75 -8.38 -36.82
CA LEU A 181 -6.13 -9.71 -36.57
C LEU A 181 -5.04 -10.09 -37.60
N THR A 182 -5.29 -9.80 -38.88
CA THR A 182 -4.32 -10.00 -39.97
C THR A 182 -3.07 -9.13 -39.81
N HIS A 183 -3.22 -7.84 -39.51
CA HIS A 183 -2.07 -6.95 -39.31
C HIS A 183 -1.25 -7.33 -38.07
N ALA A 184 -1.86 -7.72 -36.95
CA ALA A 184 -1.10 -8.21 -35.79
C ALA A 184 -0.31 -9.50 -36.10
N ALA A 185 -0.90 -10.44 -36.81
CA ALA A 185 -0.23 -11.68 -37.21
C ALA A 185 1.01 -11.40 -38.08
N ASN A 186 0.86 -10.53 -39.09
CA ASN A 186 1.97 -10.12 -39.95
C ASN A 186 3.07 -9.38 -39.20
N VAL A 187 2.67 -8.54 -38.24
CA VAL A 187 3.58 -7.78 -37.41
C VAL A 187 4.39 -8.69 -36.46
N LEU A 188 3.79 -9.75 -35.91
CA LEU A 188 4.51 -10.76 -35.12
C LEU A 188 5.52 -11.58 -35.94
N ARG A 189 5.22 -11.81 -37.23
CA ARG A 189 6.11 -12.53 -38.15
C ARG A 189 7.21 -11.67 -38.77
N ASN A 190 7.12 -10.35 -38.62
CA ASN A 190 8.12 -9.44 -39.15
C ASN A 190 9.45 -9.63 -38.41
N GLU A 191 10.58 -9.61 -39.12
CA GLU A 191 11.93 -9.72 -38.54
C GLU A 191 12.19 -8.65 -37.46
N MET A 192 11.58 -7.46 -37.61
CA MET A 192 11.62 -6.38 -36.64
C MET A 192 10.83 -6.66 -35.34
N ALA A 193 10.06 -7.74 -35.26
CA ALA A 193 9.33 -8.13 -34.05
C ALA A 193 10.24 -8.47 -32.87
N THR A 194 11.50 -8.80 -33.17
CA THR A 194 12.53 -9.10 -32.18
C THR A 194 13.15 -7.86 -31.54
N ASP A 195 12.90 -6.67 -32.09
CA ASP A 195 13.37 -5.41 -31.51
C ASP A 195 12.50 -5.01 -30.30
N ILE A 196 13.12 -4.93 -29.12
CA ILE A 196 12.47 -4.56 -27.85
C ILE A 196 12.02 -3.07 -27.86
N ALA A 197 12.63 -2.22 -28.69
CA ALA A 197 12.32 -0.79 -28.76
C ALA A 197 11.07 -0.47 -29.61
N GLN A 198 10.68 -1.33 -30.56
CA GLN A 198 9.54 -1.10 -31.45
C GLN A 198 8.20 -1.35 -30.73
N MET A 199 7.33 -0.35 -30.58
CA MET A 199 5.93 -0.62 -30.18
C MET A 199 5.09 -0.86 -31.42
N PHE A 200 4.34 -1.96 -31.45
CA PHE A 200 3.42 -2.21 -32.55
C PHE A 200 2.20 -1.31 -32.42
N MET A 201 2.02 -0.43 -33.40
CA MET A 201 0.86 0.42 -33.57
C MET A 201 -0.04 -0.19 -34.65
N TRP A 202 -1.34 -0.20 -34.40
CA TRP A 202 -2.34 -0.58 -35.39
C TRP A 202 -2.40 0.42 -36.54
N GLN A 203 -2.74 -0.05 -37.74
CA GLN A 203 -2.72 0.77 -38.97
C GLN A 203 -3.70 1.97 -38.95
N ASN A 204 -4.52 2.11 -37.90
CA ASN A 204 -5.41 3.25 -37.65
C ASN A 204 -5.15 4.03 -36.34
N GLU A 205 -4.06 3.79 -35.61
CA GLU A 205 -3.62 4.72 -34.55
C GLU A 205 -2.50 5.62 -35.08
N ILE A 206 -2.88 6.62 -35.87
CA ILE A 206 -2.05 7.79 -36.09
C ILE A 206 -1.97 8.56 -34.77
N LYS A 207 -0.79 8.48 -34.13
CA LYS A 207 -0.21 9.39 -33.14
C LYS A 207 -0.98 9.62 -31.84
N CYS A 208 -0.39 9.16 -30.74
CA CYS A 208 -0.32 9.96 -29.50
C CYS A 208 1.05 9.74 -28.81
N TYR A 209 2.12 10.16 -29.48
CA TYR A 209 3.31 10.61 -28.75
C TYR A 209 3.19 12.12 -28.56
N SER A 210 3.21 12.52 -27.29
CA SER A 210 3.24 13.89 -26.75
C SER A 210 1.89 14.51 -26.35
N ALA A 211 1.83 14.81 -25.05
CA ALA A 211 0.97 15.77 -24.35
C ALA A 211 -0.54 15.51 -24.25
N ASN A 212 -1.01 15.56 -23.00
CA ASN A 212 -2.37 15.83 -22.53
C ASN A 212 -3.43 16.09 -23.62
N ILE A 213 -4.37 15.14 -23.81
CA ILE A 213 -5.78 15.41 -24.11
C ILE A 213 -6.56 14.07 -24.06
N ILE A 214 -7.66 14.10 -23.30
CA ILE A 214 -8.74 13.10 -23.30
C ILE A 214 -9.57 13.34 -24.57
N VAL A 215 -9.91 12.28 -25.31
CA VAL A 215 -11.12 12.30 -26.15
C VAL A 215 -11.87 10.98 -25.94
N TYR A 216 -13.05 11.10 -25.32
CA TYR A 216 -14.13 10.13 -25.48
C TYR A 216 -14.82 10.37 -26.83
N GLN A 217 -15.25 9.32 -27.52
CA GLN A 217 -16.46 9.41 -28.33
C GLN A 217 -17.17 8.04 -28.35
N PHE A 218 -18.43 8.10 -27.94
CA PHE A 218 -19.47 7.07 -28.00
C PHE A 218 -19.67 6.48 -29.40
N VAL A 219 -19.87 5.16 -29.48
CA VAL A 219 -21.20 4.53 -29.62
C VAL A 219 -21.23 3.30 -28.71
#